data_AF-A0A9D7J6W4-F1
#
_entry.id   AF-A0A9D7J6W4-F1
#
_cell.length_a   1.000
_cell.length_b   1.000
_cell.length_c   1.000
_cell.angle_alpha   90.00
_cell.angle_beta   90.00
_cell.angle_gamma   90.00
#
_symmetry.space_group_name_H-M   'P 1'
#
loop_
_entity.id
_entity.type
_entity.pdbx_description
1 polymer ?
#
loop_
_entity_poly.entity_id
_entity_poly.type
_entity_poly.pdbx_seq_one_letter_code
_entity_poly.pdbx_strand_id
1 'polypeptide(L)'
;MSVMERRLQLLLDQERFARVDSEAKRSGRSVSAVIRGAIDIAYPSEAVSRAVALTSLVELCKAPRERPEDDWEAIKDAYEDDVAGVGR
;
A
#
# COMPACT_ATOMS: atom_id res chain seq x y z
N MET A 1 17.47 -8.23 10.21
CA MET A 1 17.73 -6.86 10.71
C MET A 1 18.65 -6.17 9.72
N SER A 2 18.18 -5.10 9.06
CA SER A 2 19.03 -4.29 8.19
C SER A 2 19.89 -3.38 9.06
N VAL A 3 21.21 -3.38 8.82
CA VAL A 3 22.15 -2.49 9.50
C VAL A 3 21.96 -1.08 8.93
N MET A 4 21.99 -0.06 9.78
CA MET A 4 21.88 1.34 9.33
C MET A 4 23.22 1.81 8.76
N GLU A 5 23.36 1.73 7.43
CA GLU A 5 24.64 1.99 6.75
C GLU A 5 24.85 3.47 6.38
N ARG A 6 23.79 4.29 6.35
CA ARG A 6 23.83 5.68 5.89
C ARG A 6 23.33 6.64 6.94
N ARG A 7 24.04 7.77 7.12
CA ARG A 7 23.65 8.87 8.03
C ARG A 7 22.99 9.99 7.25
N LEU A 8 21.78 10.37 7.68
CA LEU A 8 21.06 11.54 7.18
C LEU A 8 21.27 12.73 8.13
N GLN A 9 21.62 13.89 7.59
CA GLN A 9 21.54 15.18 8.28
C GLN A 9 20.44 16.01 7.62
N LEU A 10 19.51 16.53 8.42
CA LEU A 10 18.34 17.26 7.96
C LEU A 10 18.14 18.50 8.81
N LEU A 11 17.89 19.63 8.17
CA LEU A 11 17.47 20.86 8.83
C LEU A 11 15.95 20.97 8.74
N LEU A 12 15.32 21.21 9.88
CA LEU A 12 13.88 21.44 10.00
C LEU A 12 13.66 22.83 10.58
N ASP A 13 12.58 23.48 10.15
CA ASP A 13 12.06 24.63 10.87
C ASP A 13 11.47 24.20 12.22
N GLN A 14 11.18 25.21 13.06
CA GLN A 14 10.71 24.99 14.42
C GLN A 14 9.39 24.22 14.46
N GLU A 15 8.48 24.49 13.54
CA GLU A 15 7.15 23.85 13.50
C GLU A 15 7.29 22.36 13.18
N ARG A 16 8.05 22.02 12.13
CA ARG A 16 8.31 20.64 11.73
C ARG A 16 9.05 19.88 12.83
N PHE A 17 10.05 20.48 13.45
CA PHE A 17 10.75 19.85 14.57
C PHE A 17 9.80 19.57 15.75
N ALA A 18 8.98 20.55 16.14
CA ALA A 18 8.03 20.39 17.24
C ALA A 18 7.01 19.25 16.99
N ARG A 19 6.55 19.10 15.74
CA ARG A 19 5.65 18.00 15.36
C ARG A 19 6.31 16.63 15.55
N VAL A 20 7.55 16.47 15.09
CA VAL A 20 8.28 15.19 15.20
C VAL A 20 8.66 14.90 16.65
N ASP A 21 9.07 15.91 17.42
CA ASP A 21 9.40 15.77 18.84
C ASP A 21 8.18 15.39 19.69
N SER A 22 7.03 16.00 19.44
CA SER A 22 5.77 15.62 20.09
C SER A 22 5.41 14.15 19.83
N GLU A 23 5.54 13.70 18.58
CA GLU A 23 5.29 12.30 18.22
C GLU A 23 6.30 11.33 18.85
N ALA A 24 7.57 11.72 18.91
CA ALA A 24 8.62 10.95 19.56
C ALA A 24 8.29 10.73 21.04
N LYS A 25 7.90 11.80 21.75
CA LYS A 25 7.47 11.75 23.15
C LYS A 25 6.22 10.88 23.34
N ARG A 26 5.18 11.10 22.49
CA ARG A 26 3.92 10.35 22.55
C ARG A 26 4.11 8.84 22.34
N SER A 27 5.00 8.46 21.43
CA SER A 27 5.25 7.06 21.07
C SER A 27 6.37 6.39 21.88
N GLY A 28 7.08 7.13 22.73
CA GLY A 28 8.26 6.63 23.46
C GLY A 28 9.43 6.26 22.55
N ARG A 29 9.47 6.83 21.33
CA ARG A 29 10.48 6.53 20.30
C ARG A 29 11.44 7.70 20.16
N SER A 30 12.63 7.45 19.62
CA SER A 30 13.52 8.54 19.23
C SER A 30 12.99 9.27 18.00
N VAL A 31 13.34 10.56 17.87
CA VAL A 31 13.07 11.38 16.67
C VAL A 31 13.51 10.65 15.39
N SER A 32 14.70 10.04 15.38
CA SER A 32 15.20 9.26 14.24
C SER A 32 14.37 8.02 13.94
N ALA A 33 13.74 7.40 14.94
CA ALA A 33 12.84 6.27 14.71
C ALA A 33 11.50 6.75 14.12
N VAL A 34 10.97 7.90 14.57
CA VAL A 34 9.76 8.51 14.00
C VAL A 34 9.99 8.90 12.53
N ILE A 35 11.11 9.57 12.22
CA ILE A 35 11.45 9.96 10.84
C ILE A 35 11.54 8.73 9.93
N ARG A 36 12.19 7.65 10.37
CA ARG A 36 12.24 6.41 9.59
C ARG A 36 10.85 5.81 9.34
N GLY A 37 10.00 5.75 10.37
CA GLY A 37 8.62 5.29 10.19
C GLY A 37 7.83 6.16 9.21
N ALA A 38 8.02 7.48 9.23
CA ALA A 38 7.40 8.37 8.27
C ALA A 38 7.91 8.12 6.83
N ILE A 39 9.20 7.83 6.66
CA ILE A 39 9.78 7.44 5.37
C ILE A 39 9.15 6.12 4.88
N ASP A 40 9.05 5.11 5.74
CA ASP A 40 8.47 3.81 5.37
C ASP A 40 6.98 3.93 4.97
N ILE A 41 6.24 4.87 5.59
CA ILE A 41 4.84 5.15 5.23
C ILE A 41 4.74 5.90 3.90
N ALA A 42 5.60 6.91 3.69
CA ALA A 42 5.60 7.70 2.46
C ALA A 42 6.13 6.92 1.25
N TYR A 43 7.05 5.99 1.49
CA TYR A 43 7.74 5.17 0.49
C TYR A 43 7.70 3.70 0.91
N PRO A 44 6.52 3.06 0.86
CA PRO A 44 6.39 1.66 1.24
C PRO A 44 7.23 0.78 0.32
N SER A 45 7.84 -0.26 0.88
CA SER A 45 8.54 -1.26 0.06
C SER A 45 7.56 -1.97 -0.88
N GLU A 46 8.04 -2.48 -2.01
CA GLU A 46 7.20 -3.24 -2.94
C GLU A 46 6.52 -4.44 -2.26
N ALA A 47 7.19 -5.06 -1.28
CA ALA A 47 6.64 -6.17 -0.50
C ALA A 47 5.40 -5.74 0.32
N VAL A 48 5.47 -4.56 0.96
CA VAL A 48 4.32 -4.00 1.71
C VAL A 48 3.19 -3.62 0.74
N SER A 49 3.52 -3.02 -0.41
CA SER A 49 2.55 -2.68 -1.45
C SER A 49 1.81 -3.93 -1.97
N ARG A 50 2.53 -5.02 -2.26
CA ARG A 50 1.94 -6.30 -2.69
C ARG A 50 1.05 -6.93 -1.62
N ALA A 51 1.45 -6.88 -0.36
CA ALA A 51 0.65 -7.42 0.74
C ALA A 51 -0.68 -6.66 0.91
N VAL A 52 -0.65 -5.33 0.77
CA VAL A 52 -1.86 -4.49 0.78
C VAL A 52 -2.76 -4.84 -0.40
N ALA A 53 -2.20 -4.92 -1.62
CA ALA A 53 -2.96 -5.29 -2.81
C ALA A 53 -3.62 -6.68 -2.69
N LEU A 54 -2.88 -7.67 -2.17
CA LEU A 54 -3.40 -9.01 -1.92
C LEU A 54 -4.52 -8.99 -0.87
N THR A 55 -4.37 -8.22 0.20
CA THR A 55 -5.40 -8.09 1.24
C THR A 55 -6.68 -7.53 0.63
N SER A 56 -6.57 -6.44 -0.14
CA SER A 56 -7.73 -5.86 -0.85
C SER A 56 -8.39 -6.85 -1.80
N LEU A 57 -7.60 -7.64 -2.55
CA LEU A 57 -8.13 -8.68 -3.44
C LEU A 57 -8.90 -9.77 -2.66
N VAL A 58 -8.34 -10.24 -1.54
CA VAL A 58 -8.97 -11.24 -0.68
C VAL A 58 -10.28 -10.70 -0.08
N GLU A 59 -10.32 -9.44 0.35
CA GLU A 59 -11.55 -8.81 0.85
C GLU A 59 -12.63 -8.72 -0.24
N LEU A 60 -12.27 -8.41 -1.48
CA LEU A 60 -13.22 -8.44 -2.60
C LEU A 60 -13.85 -9.83 -2.80
N CYS A 61 -13.08 -10.90 -2.60
CA CYS A 61 -13.59 -12.27 -2.71
C CYS A 61 -14.47 -12.71 -1.54
N LYS A 62 -14.49 -11.99 -0.41
CA LYS A 62 -15.37 -12.28 0.73
C LYS A 62 -16.79 -11.74 0.55
N ALA A 63 -16.98 -10.78 -0.35
CA ALA A 63 -18.32 -10.32 -0.69
C ALA A 63 -19.10 -11.48 -1.37
N PRO A 64 -20.31 -11.82 -0.90
CA PRO A 64 -21.12 -12.82 -1.58
C PRO A 64 -21.36 -12.38 -3.03
N ARG A 65 -21.02 -13.24 -4.00
CA ARG A 65 -21.43 -13.01 -5.38
C ARG A 65 -22.93 -13.24 -5.48
N GLU A 66 -23.67 -12.20 -5.83
CA GLU A 66 -25.12 -12.26 -6.07
C GLU A 66 -25.47 -12.94 -7.40
N ARG A 67 -24.49 -13.12 -8.30
CA ARG A 67 -24.70 -13.68 -9.63
C ARG A 67 -24.31 -15.16 -9.67
N PRO A 68 -25.11 -16.04 -10.32
CA PRO A 68 -24.67 -17.37 -10.69
C PRO A 68 -23.35 -17.30 -11.46
N GLU A 69 -22.45 -18.26 -11.25
CA GLU A 69 -21.26 -18.38 -12.10
C GLU A 69 -21.72 -18.56 -13.55
N ASP A 70 -21.26 -17.68 -14.45
CA ASP A 70 -21.54 -17.82 -15.87
C ASP A 70 -20.87 -19.11 -16.37
N ASP A 71 -21.50 -19.81 -17.31
CA ASP A 71 -20.91 -21.00 -17.94
C ASP A 71 -19.60 -20.64 -18.63
N TRP A 72 -18.65 -21.57 -18.64
CA TRP A 72 -17.31 -21.34 -19.16
C TRP A 72 -17.32 -20.98 -20.65
N GLU A 73 -18.23 -21.57 -21.42
CA GLU A 73 -18.42 -21.22 -22.84
C GLU A 73 -18.88 -19.76 -22.98
N ALA A 74 -19.83 -19.29 -22.15
CA ALA A 74 -20.31 -17.92 -22.18
C ALA A 74 -19.22 -16.89 -21.76
N ILE A 75 -18.37 -17.24 -20.78
CA ILE A 75 -17.25 -16.38 -20.37
C ILE A 75 -16.23 -16.27 -21.51
N LYS A 76 -15.92 -17.39 -22.16
CA LYS A 76 -14.97 -17.44 -23.26
C LYS A 76 -15.46 -16.60 -24.44
N ASP A 77 -16.71 -16.78 -24.86
CA ASP A 77 -17.29 -16.03 -25.97
C ASP A 77 -17.30 -14.52 -25.70
N ALA A 78 -17.68 -14.10 -24.48
CA ALA A 78 -17.64 -12.69 -24.08
C ALA A 78 -16.21 -12.10 -24.08
N TYR A 79 -15.20 -12.90 -23.71
CA TYR A 79 -13.80 -12.49 -23.79
C TYR A 79 -13.30 -12.39 -25.23
N GLU A 80 -13.68 -13.33 -26.09
CA GLU A 80 -13.34 -13.29 -27.51
C GLU A 80 -13.96 -12.08 -28.20
N ASP A 81 -15.20 -11.73 -27.87
CA ASP A 81 -15.89 -10.53 -28.37
C ASP A 81 -15.22 -9.21 -27.92
N ASP A 82 -14.77 -9.13 -26.66
CA ASP A 82 -14.07 -7.95 -26.10
C ASP A 82 -12.66 -7.80 -26.70
N VAL A 83 -11.93 -8.91 -26.84
CA VAL A 83 -10.57 -8.95 -27.43
C VAL A 83 -10.61 -8.70 -28.94
N ALA A 84 -11.65 -9.14 -29.65
CA ALA A 84 -11.85 -8.89 -31.07
C ALA A 84 -12.23 -7.43 -31.38
N GLY A 85 -12.48 -6.61 -30.35
CA GLY A 85 -12.70 -5.17 -30.51
C GLY A 85 -14.05 -4.83 -31.14
N VAL A 86 -15.11 -5.59 -30.87
CA VAL A 86 -16.49 -5.15 -31.17
C VAL A 86 -17.02 -4.30 -30.01
N GLY A 87 -16.25 -3.27 -29.64
CA GLY A 87 -16.63 -2.29 -28.64
C GLY A 87 -17.31 -1.08 -29.30
N ARG A 88 -18.64 -1.13 -29.42
CA ARG A 88 -19.58 -0.04 -29.76
C ARG A 88 -19.44 0.69 -31.10
#